data_AF-B9KZN9-F1
#
_entry.id   AF-B9KZN9-F1
#
_cell.length_a   1.000
_cell.length_b   1.000
_cell.length_c   1.000
_cell.angle_alpha   90.00
_cell.angle_beta   90.00
_cell.angle_gamma   90.00
#
_symmetry.space_group_name_H-M   'P 1'
#
loop_
_entity.id
_entity.type
_entity.pdbx_description
1 polymer ?
#
loop_
_entity_poly.entity_id
_entity_poly.type
_entity_poly.pdbx_seq_one_letter_code
_entity_poly.pdbx_strand_id
1 'polypeptide(L)'
;MRRWWRRDRDQDERPAVDRPTNQPERPVREAERRRLARLYQRREELRYDLMLAEQARQPENRWTERLRELDAAIADLDEQRKALETAPPVLQLQPLPPVPVEVRVDLQASPVTVELEISGVVLRWIEEVDWAERGHQIAPAQLRRVEDELEKVLAAVGYRDPSPELLATLAASADLVAADALETVRRRQVWTDIRLDDLARPCPACGGWRDLRDRCPTCAARAWQVQQLILERNRLRRERDEVFRDWQRARDRLPIIQRQLAEVEADIRQLEEKGVRLSSDG
;
A
#
# COMPACT_ATOMS: atom_id res chain seq x y z
N MET A 1 0.37 -77.12 36.26
CA MET A 1 0.11 -78.48 35.76
C MET A 1 0.79 -78.63 34.41
N ARG A 2 1.91 -79.37 34.34
CA ARG A 2 2.01 -80.71 33.68
C ARG A 2 1.54 -80.68 32.22
N ARG A 3 2.47 -80.56 31.27
CA ARG A 3 3.14 -81.65 30.50
C ARG A 3 2.36 -82.01 29.23
N TRP A 4 2.99 -81.92 28.05
CA TRP A 4 3.37 -83.05 27.17
C TRP A 4 3.78 -82.54 25.77
N TRP A 5 4.77 -83.07 25.02
CA TRP A 5 5.90 -84.00 25.20
C TRP A 5 6.85 -83.88 23.98
N ARG A 6 8.16 -84.14 24.21
CA ARG A 6 9.24 -84.74 23.35
C ARG A 6 9.42 -84.33 21.86
N ARG A 7 10.59 -83.81 21.47
CA ARG A 7 11.94 -84.43 21.26
C ARG A 7 12.03 -84.99 19.84
N ASP A 8 12.83 -84.35 19.00
CA ASP A 8 13.83 -85.09 18.25
C ASP A 8 15.11 -84.28 18.05
N ARG A 9 16.20 -85.04 18.14
CA ARG A 9 17.58 -84.61 18.22
C ARG A 9 18.22 -85.23 16.99
N ASP A 10 18.22 -84.51 15.88
CA ASP A 10 19.03 -84.88 14.73
C ASP A 10 20.20 -83.91 14.62
N GLN A 11 21.37 -84.54 14.60
CA GLN A 11 22.66 -83.97 14.30
C GLN A 11 22.66 -83.59 12.83
N ASP A 12 22.83 -82.31 12.54
CA ASP A 12 23.39 -81.88 11.26
C ASP A 12 24.63 -81.04 11.57
N GLU A 13 25.78 -81.67 11.39
CA GLU A 13 27.07 -81.02 11.25
C GLU A 13 26.95 -79.98 10.13
N ARG A 14 26.81 -78.70 10.50
CA ARG A 14 26.98 -77.59 9.57
C ARG A 14 28.46 -77.20 9.57
N PRO A 15 29.15 -77.27 8.42
CA PRO A 15 30.55 -76.87 8.34
C PRO A 15 30.70 -75.41 8.75
N ALA A 16 31.84 -75.08 9.35
CA ALA A 16 32.29 -73.71 9.52
C ALA A 16 32.33 -73.06 8.13
N VAL A 17 31.28 -72.32 7.79
CA VAL A 17 31.30 -71.43 6.64
C VAL A 17 32.22 -70.29 7.05
N ASP A 18 33.47 -70.37 6.62
CA ASP A 18 34.31 -69.20 6.40
C ASP A 18 33.46 -68.21 5.61
N ARG A 19 32.88 -67.22 6.31
CA ARG A 19 32.23 -66.10 5.63
C ARG A 19 33.34 -65.34 4.92
N PRO A 20 33.36 -65.31 3.58
CA PRO A 20 34.20 -64.33 2.91
C PRO A 20 33.65 -62.98 3.35
N THR A 21 34.50 -62.19 4.01
CA THR A 21 34.17 -60.83 4.46
C THR A 21 34.21 -59.94 3.23
N ASN A 22 33.29 -60.13 2.30
CA ASN A 22 33.33 -59.48 1.01
C ASN A 22 31.92 -59.05 0.59
N GLN A 23 31.45 -57.95 1.19
CA GLN A 23 30.93 -56.74 0.52
C GLN A 23 30.19 -55.84 1.53
N PRO A 24 30.48 -54.51 1.58
CA PRO A 24 29.69 -53.56 0.80
C PRO A 24 30.50 -52.33 0.31
N GLU A 25 31.57 -52.51 -0.47
CA GLU A 25 32.34 -51.35 -0.98
C GLU A 25 31.53 -50.47 -1.95
N ARG A 26 30.61 -51.05 -2.73
CA ARG A 26 29.80 -50.32 -3.72
C ARG A 26 28.87 -49.25 -3.12
N PRO A 27 27.99 -49.54 -2.14
CA PRO A 27 27.11 -48.53 -1.56
C PRO A 27 27.86 -47.46 -0.76
N VAL A 28 28.99 -47.81 -0.14
CA VAL A 28 29.86 -46.85 0.57
C VAL A 28 30.50 -45.88 -0.44
N ARG A 29 31.06 -46.39 -1.55
CA ARG A 29 31.64 -45.53 -2.59
C ARG A 29 30.60 -44.66 -3.29
N GLU A 30 29.37 -45.14 -3.49
CA GLU A 30 28.30 -44.31 -4.07
C GLU A 30 27.87 -43.19 -3.12
N ALA A 31 27.76 -43.47 -1.82
CA ALA A 31 27.47 -42.46 -0.81
C ALA A 31 28.56 -41.39 -0.72
N GLU A 32 29.83 -41.78 -0.81
CA GLU A 32 30.97 -40.86 -0.85
C GLU A 32 30.97 -39.99 -2.12
N ARG A 33 30.62 -40.56 -3.28
CA ARG A 33 30.45 -39.79 -4.53
C ARG A 33 29.32 -38.76 -4.43
N ARG A 34 28.17 -39.12 -3.85
CA ARG A 34 27.06 -38.18 -3.61
C ARG A 34 27.47 -37.09 -2.61
N ARG A 35 28.25 -37.43 -1.58
CA ARG A 35 28.81 -36.44 -0.65
C ARG A 35 29.76 -35.49 -1.38
N LEU A 36 30.66 -36.00 -2.20
CA LEU A 36 31.59 -35.20 -3.01
C LEU A 36 30.83 -34.22 -3.91
N ALA A 37 29.80 -34.68 -4.62
CA ALA A 37 28.96 -33.82 -5.46
C ALA A 37 28.30 -32.66 -4.67
N ARG A 38 27.73 -32.95 -3.48
CA ARG A 38 27.17 -31.91 -2.60
C ARG A 38 28.22 -30.92 -2.11
N LEU A 39 29.43 -31.39 -1.79
CA LEU A 39 30.52 -30.51 -1.38
C LEU A 39 30.97 -29.59 -2.51
N TYR A 40 31.03 -30.09 -3.75
CA TYR A 40 31.31 -29.28 -4.93
C TYR A 40 30.24 -28.20 -5.15
N GLN A 41 28.96 -28.56 -5.09
CA GLN A 41 27.86 -27.59 -5.15
C GLN A 41 27.99 -26.53 -4.04
N ARG A 42 28.22 -26.99 -2.80
CA ARG A 42 28.38 -26.10 -1.64
C ARG A 42 29.58 -25.16 -1.79
N ARG A 43 30.67 -25.62 -2.39
CA ARG A 43 31.84 -24.79 -2.70
C ARG A 43 31.49 -23.66 -3.65
N GLU A 44 30.75 -23.94 -4.72
CA GLU A 44 30.35 -22.90 -5.68
C GLU A 44 29.38 -21.88 -5.05
N GLU A 45 28.44 -22.32 -4.22
CA GLU A 45 27.61 -21.41 -3.41
C GLU A 45 28.46 -20.50 -2.51
N LEU A 46 29.42 -21.07 -1.77
CA LEU A 46 30.31 -20.32 -0.90
C LEU A 46 31.23 -19.36 -1.66
N ARG A 47 31.66 -19.72 -2.87
CA ARG A 47 32.45 -18.82 -3.74
C ARG A 47 31.62 -17.63 -4.21
N TYR A 48 30.36 -17.86 -4.57
CA TYR A 48 29.42 -16.79 -4.90
C TYR A 48 29.17 -15.86 -3.69
N ASP A 49 28.92 -16.44 -2.52
CA ASP A 49 28.75 -15.67 -1.28
C ASP A 49 30.02 -14.88 -0.91
N LEU A 50 31.20 -15.47 -1.13
CA LEU A 50 32.50 -14.81 -0.91
C LEU A 50 32.63 -13.58 -1.80
N MET A 51 32.36 -13.72 -3.09
CA MET A 51 32.37 -12.61 -4.05
C MET A 51 31.42 -11.48 -3.62
N LEU A 52 30.20 -11.82 -3.18
CA LEU A 52 29.24 -10.82 -2.68
C LEU A 52 29.73 -10.12 -1.41
N ALA A 53 30.31 -10.86 -0.47
CA ALA A 53 30.84 -10.32 0.79
C ALA A 53 32.07 -9.42 0.55
N GLU A 54 32.91 -9.77 -0.43
CA GLU A 54 34.05 -8.94 -0.86
C GLU A 54 33.58 -7.65 -1.53
N GLN A 55 32.59 -7.72 -2.43
CA GLN A 55 31.96 -6.54 -3.01
C GLN A 55 31.37 -5.62 -1.93
N ALA A 56 30.73 -6.18 -0.90
CA ALA A 56 30.18 -5.40 0.20
C ALA A 56 31.23 -4.64 1.03
N ARG A 57 32.52 -5.01 0.96
CA ARG A 57 33.62 -4.26 1.60
C ARG A 57 34.18 -3.13 0.75
N GLN A 58 33.91 -3.14 -0.55
CA GLN A 58 34.31 -2.04 -1.42
C GLN A 58 33.56 -0.76 -1.03
N PRO A 59 34.20 0.41 -1.11
CA PRO A 59 33.58 1.69 -0.76
C PRO A 59 32.42 2.04 -1.71
N GLU A 60 32.55 1.65 -2.98
CA GLU A 60 31.50 1.76 -3.99
C GLU A 60 31.06 0.35 -4.39
N ASN A 61 29.78 0.08 -4.18
CA ASN A 61 29.13 -1.17 -4.50
C ASN A 61 27.61 -0.96 -4.65
N ARG A 62 26.91 -1.99 -5.13
CA ARG A 62 25.45 -1.95 -5.36
C ARG A 62 24.61 -1.47 -4.17
N TRP A 63 25.01 -1.80 -2.94
CA TRP A 63 24.27 -1.38 -1.75
C TRP A 63 24.50 0.10 -1.47
N THR A 64 25.75 0.57 -1.56
CA THR A 64 26.08 1.99 -1.34
C THR A 64 25.46 2.89 -2.40
N GLU A 65 25.37 2.43 -3.65
CA GLU A 65 24.65 3.12 -4.72
C GLU A 65 23.16 3.19 -4.41
N ARG A 66 22.54 2.04 -4.09
CA ARG A 66 21.13 2.00 -3.73
C ARG A 66 20.78 2.85 -2.51
N LEU A 67 21.64 2.86 -1.49
CA LEU A 67 21.48 3.71 -0.32
C LEU A 67 21.54 5.19 -0.68
N ARG A 68 22.46 5.59 -1.58
CA ARG A 68 22.54 6.98 -2.09
C ARG A 68 21.27 7.37 -2.86
N GLU A 69 20.75 6.50 -3.71
CA GLU A 69 19.48 6.73 -4.41
C GLU A 69 18.32 6.92 -3.45
N LEU A 70 18.20 6.05 -2.43
CA LEU A 70 17.14 6.13 -1.43
C LEU A 70 17.27 7.38 -0.57
N ASP A 71 18.48 7.74 -0.16
CA ASP A 71 18.75 8.97 0.61
C ASP A 71 18.38 10.23 -0.19
N ALA A 72 18.70 10.26 -1.50
CA ALA A 72 18.30 11.35 -2.38
C ALA A 72 16.78 11.44 -2.53
N ALA A 73 16.10 10.31 -2.80
CA ALA A 73 14.64 10.29 -2.92
C ALA A 73 13.93 10.71 -1.61
N ILE A 74 14.46 10.32 -0.46
CA ILE A 74 13.95 10.76 0.85
C ILE A 74 14.12 12.28 1.02
N ALA A 75 15.27 12.84 0.62
CA ALA A 75 15.53 14.26 0.69
C ALA A 75 14.57 15.07 -0.20
N ASP A 76 14.33 14.61 -1.43
CA ASP A 76 13.38 15.22 -2.37
C ASP A 76 11.96 15.26 -1.80
N LEU A 77 11.50 14.17 -1.17
CA LEU A 77 10.19 14.12 -0.51
C LEU A 77 10.11 15.08 0.69
N ASP A 78 11.18 15.20 1.47
CA ASP A 78 11.24 16.15 2.59
C ASP A 78 11.23 17.61 2.10
N GLU A 79 11.84 17.92 0.95
CA GLU A 79 11.76 19.23 0.30
C GLU A 79 10.35 19.53 -0.22
N GLN A 80 9.73 18.59 -0.94
CA GLN A 80 8.34 18.71 -1.40
C GLN A 80 7.38 18.95 -0.24
N ARG A 81 7.57 18.25 0.90
CA ARG A 81 6.75 18.46 2.09
C ARG A 81 6.92 19.88 2.64
N LYS A 82 8.16 20.37 2.75
CA LYS A 82 8.44 21.74 3.22
C LYS A 82 7.84 22.80 2.30
N ALA A 83 7.92 22.59 0.99
CA ALA A 83 7.28 23.45 0.00
C ALA A 83 5.76 23.47 0.22
N LEU A 84 5.15 22.32 0.45
CA LEU A 84 3.74 22.21 0.80
C LEU A 84 3.41 22.71 2.20
N GLU A 85 4.33 22.89 3.15
CA GLU A 85 4.05 23.49 4.46
C GLU A 85 4.18 25.02 4.42
N THR A 86 5.02 25.53 3.51
CA THR A 86 5.20 26.96 3.28
C THR A 86 4.02 27.50 2.50
N ALA A 87 3.03 28.08 3.20
CA ALA A 87 1.84 28.63 2.54
C ALA A 87 2.22 29.88 1.72
N PRO A 88 1.76 30.01 0.46
CA PRO A 88 1.84 31.29 -0.23
C PRO A 88 1.02 32.35 0.53
N PRO A 89 1.34 33.65 0.36
CA PRO A 89 0.57 34.72 1.00
C PRO A 89 -0.91 34.59 0.64
N VAL A 90 -1.76 34.64 1.66
CA VAL A 90 -3.22 34.53 1.53
C VAL A 90 -3.72 35.74 0.74
N LEU A 91 -4.23 35.50 -0.47
CA LEU A 91 -5.07 36.50 -1.15
C LEU A 91 -6.36 36.62 -0.35
N GLN A 92 -6.66 37.83 0.14
CA GLN A 92 -7.93 38.10 0.80
C GLN A 92 -9.03 38.08 -0.25
N LEU A 93 -9.80 37.00 -0.29
CA LEU A 93 -10.97 36.90 -1.15
C LEU A 93 -12.12 37.75 -0.61
N GLN A 94 -12.86 38.39 -1.51
CA GLN A 94 -14.07 39.12 -1.15
C GLN A 94 -15.15 38.11 -0.69
N PRO A 95 -15.76 38.29 0.48
CA PRO A 95 -16.84 37.41 0.93
C PRO A 95 -18.09 37.57 0.05
N LEU A 96 -18.91 36.52 -0.02
CA LEU A 96 -20.21 36.58 -0.65
C LEU A 96 -21.17 37.47 0.16
N PRO A 97 -22.16 38.10 -0.48
CA PRO A 97 -23.17 38.89 0.23
C PRO A 97 -24.16 37.99 1.00
N PRO A 98 -24.69 38.45 2.14
CA PRO A 98 -25.60 37.69 3.00
C PRO A 98 -27.04 37.67 2.45
N VAL A 99 -27.22 37.07 1.27
CA VAL A 99 -28.52 36.93 0.60
C VAL A 99 -29.23 35.66 1.10
N PRO A 100 -30.52 35.70 1.48
CA PRO A 100 -31.24 34.52 1.94
C PRO A 100 -31.36 33.46 0.84
N VAL A 101 -31.33 32.19 1.25
CA VAL A 101 -31.63 31.02 0.40
C VAL A 101 -33.02 30.52 0.76
N GLU A 102 -33.99 30.73 -0.13
CA GLU A 102 -35.34 30.20 0.06
C GLU A 102 -35.40 28.75 -0.42
N VAL A 103 -36.02 27.87 0.37
CA VAL A 103 -36.05 26.44 0.11
C VAL A 103 -37.48 25.95 -0.04
N ARG A 104 -37.76 25.24 -1.14
CA ARG A 104 -39.07 24.62 -1.40
C ARG A 104 -38.88 23.13 -1.70
N VAL A 105 -39.63 22.29 -0.99
CA VAL A 105 -39.60 20.84 -1.18
C VAL A 105 -41.01 20.39 -1.55
N ASP A 106 -41.17 19.76 -2.71
CA ASP A 106 -42.44 19.19 -3.15
C ASP A 106 -42.39 17.66 -3.04
N LEU A 107 -42.95 17.15 -1.94
CA LEU A 107 -43.11 15.71 -1.71
C LEU A 107 -44.25 15.08 -2.52
N GLN A 108 -45.12 15.87 -3.15
CA GLN A 108 -46.23 15.37 -3.98
C GLN A 108 -45.82 15.20 -5.44
N ALA A 109 -44.75 15.88 -5.87
CA ALA A 109 -44.14 15.66 -7.17
C ALA A 109 -43.59 14.22 -7.29
N SER A 110 -43.68 13.66 -8.49
CA SER A 110 -43.13 12.35 -8.83
C SER A 110 -42.26 12.47 -10.10
N PRO A 111 -40.93 12.52 -9.98
CA PRO A 111 -40.13 12.40 -8.75
C PRO A 111 -40.21 13.63 -7.83
N VAL A 112 -39.85 13.46 -6.55
CA VAL A 112 -39.78 14.55 -5.56
C VAL A 112 -38.82 15.62 -6.05
N THR A 113 -39.17 16.88 -5.83
CA THR A 113 -38.35 18.02 -6.25
C THR A 113 -37.93 18.88 -5.06
N VAL A 114 -36.70 19.37 -5.11
CA VAL A 114 -36.18 20.37 -4.18
C VAL A 114 -35.71 21.56 -4.99
N GLU A 115 -36.14 22.76 -4.60
CA GLU A 115 -35.80 24.02 -5.24
C GLU A 115 -35.16 24.95 -4.22
N LEU A 116 -34.05 25.57 -4.62
CA LEU A 116 -33.39 26.64 -3.87
C LEU A 116 -33.47 27.93 -4.68
N GLU A 117 -34.07 28.97 -4.13
CA GLU A 117 -34.16 30.29 -4.76
C GLU A 117 -33.20 31.26 -4.07
N ILE A 118 -32.31 31.87 -4.86
CA ILE A 118 -31.30 32.83 -4.39
C ILE A 118 -31.31 34.04 -5.32
N SER A 119 -31.69 35.20 -4.80
CA SER A 119 -31.77 36.46 -5.59
C SER A 119 -32.59 36.32 -6.89
N GLY A 120 -33.68 35.53 -6.85
CA GLY A 120 -34.57 35.29 -7.99
C GLY A 120 -34.07 34.25 -9.01
N VAL A 121 -32.93 33.62 -8.75
CA VAL A 121 -32.44 32.47 -9.55
C VAL A 121 -32.82 31.18 -8.81
N VAL A 122 -33.44 30.24 -9.53
CA VAL A 122 -33.90 28.96 -8.97
C VAL A 122 -32.97 27.84 -9.41
N LEU A 123 -32.45 27.10 -8.43
CA LEU A 123 -31.68 25.88 -8.63
C LEU A 123 -32.58 24.69 -8.30
N ARG A 124 -32.53 23.62 -9.11
CA ARG A 124 -33.47 22.50 -8.97
C ARG A 124 -32.77 21.15 -8.88
N TRP A 125 -33.23 20.33 -7.93
CA TRP A 125 -32.88 18.93 -7.76
C TRP A 125 -34.12 18.05 -7.91
N ILE A 126 -33.90 16.87 -8.49
CA ILE A 126 -34.91 15.82 -8.59
C ILE A 126 -34.41 14.57 -7.87
N GLU A 127 -35.31 13.88 -7.20
CA GLU A 127 -35.00 12.58 -6.60
C GLU A 127 -34.87 11.52 -7.70
N GLU A 128 -33.70 10.91 -7.80
CA GLU A 128 -33.47 9.74 -8.63
C GLU A 128 -33.68 8.47 -7.82
N VAL A 129 -34.56 7.62 -8.33
CA VAL A 129 -34.84 6.30 -7.78
C VAL A 129 -34.27 5.26 -8.71
N ASP A 130 -33.19 4.61 -8.28
CA ASP A 130 -32.55 3.55 -9.05
C ASP A 130 -33.26 2.20 -8.79
N TRP A 131 -33.97 1.73 -9.82
CA TRP A 131 -34.75 0.49 -9.78
C TRP A 131 -33.96 -0.66 -10.39
N ALA A 132 -33.83 -1.78 -9.68
CA ALA A 132 -33.36 -3.02 -10.28
C ALA A 132 -34.38 -3.55 -11.29
N GLU A 133 -33.90 -4.34 -12.26
CA GLU A 133 -34.72 -5.10 -13.22
C GLU A 133 -35.77 -6.02 -12.56
N ARG A 134 -35.66 -6.26 -11.24
CA ARG A 134 -36.61 -7.07 -10.43
C ARG A 134 -37.50 -6.26 -9.49
N GLY A 135 -37.57 -4.94 -9.64
CA GLY A 135 -38.52 -4.08 -8.93
C GLY A 135 -38.19 -3.77 -7.48
N HIS A 136 -36.92 -3.89 -7.07
CA HIS A 136 -36.44 -3.42 -5.77
C HIS A 136 -35.43 -2.27 -5.95
N GLN A 137 -35.42 -1.36 -4.99
CA GLN A 137 -34.49 -0.23 -4.97
C GLN A 137 -33.05 -0.73 -4.78
N ILE A 138 -32.13 -0.33 -5.67
CA ILE A 138 -30.71 -0.72 -5.61
C ILE A 138 -29.95 0.15 -4.61
N ALA A 139 -30.25 1.45 -4.61
CA ALA A 139 -29.58 2.45 -3.79
C ALA A 139 -30.59 3.39 -3.15
N PRO A 140 -30.32 3.92 -1.94
CA PRO A 140 -31.14 4.98 -1.35
C PRO A 140 -31.27 6.14 -2.35
N ALA A 141 -32.45 6.72 -2.41
CA ALA A 141 -32.77 7.73 -3.41
C ALA A 141 -31.83 8.93 -3.26
N GLN A 142 -31.23 9.36 -4.37
CA GLN A 142 -30.24 10.44 -4.40
C GLN A 142 -30.84 11.63 -5.14
N LEU A 143 -30.58 12.84 -4.65
CA LEU A 143 -30.94 14.05 -5.38
C LEU A 143 -29.92 14.29 -6.49
N ARG A 144 -30.40 14.42 -7.73
CA ARG A 144 -29.59 14.89 -8.86
C ARG A 144 -29.96 16.33 -9.18
N ARG A 145 -28.95 17.19 -9.28
CA ARG A 145 -29.11 18.56 -9.80
C ARG A 145 -29.48 18.51 -11.29
N VAL A 146 -30.55 19.19 -11.66
CA VAL A 146 -31.06 19.22 -13.05
C VAL A 146 -30.44 20.37 -13.84
N GLU A 147 -30.26 21.51 -13.20
CA GLU A 147 -29.74 22.73 -13.81
C GLU A 147 -28.64 23.33 -12.90
N ASP A 148 -27.52 23.71 -13.52
CA ASP A 148 -26.41 24.37 -12.83
C ASP A 148 -26.36 25.84 -13.24
N GLU A 149 -27.05 26.68 -12.48
CA GLU A 149 -27.14 28.12 -12.73
C GLU A 149 -26.37 28.95 -11.69
N LEU A 150 -25.40 28.36 -11.00
CA LEU A 150 -24.67 29.02 -9.91
C LEU A 150 -23.92 30.27 -10.37
N GLU A 151 -23.43 30.30 -11.61
CA GLU A 151 -22.85 31.50 -12.21
C GLU A 151 -23.87 32.63 -12.32
N LYS A 152 -25.12 32.31 -12.65
CA LYS A 152 -26.21 33.30 -12.72
C LYS A 152 -26.58 33.81 -11.32
N VAL A 153 -26.58 32.94 -10.31
CA VAL A 153 -26.75 33.34 -8.89
C VAL A 153 -25.70 34.37 -8.52
N LEU A 154 -24.42 34.08 -8.79
CA LEU A 154 -23.31 34.98 -8.49
C LEU A 154 -23.40 36.31 -9.25
N ALA A 155 -23.75 36.26 -10.53
CA ALA A 155 -23.97 37.46 -11.34
C ALA A 155 -25.14 38.32 -10.80
N ALA A 156 -26.24 37.69 -10.38
CA ALA A 156 -27.41 38.37 -9.83
C ALA A 156 -27.09 39.14 -8.53
N VAL A 157 -26.19 38.61 -7.70
CA VAL A 157 -25.72 39.28 -6.47
C VAL A 157 -24.53 40.22 -6.70
N GLY A 158 -24.14 40.45 -7.95
CA GLY A 158 -23.08 41.39 -8.33
C GLY A 158 -21.65 40.85 -8.16
N TYR A 159 -21.48 39.55 -7.91
CA TYR A 159 -20.17 38.90 -7.83
C TYR A 159 -19.66 38.59 -9.24
N ARG A 160 -18.52 39.18 -9.62
CA ARG A 160 -17.95 39.05 -10.97
C ARG A 160 -16.79 38.06 -10.99
N ASP A 161 -16.61 37.39 -12.11
CA ASP A 161 -15.50 36.48 -12.39
C ASP A 161 -15.26 35.43 -11.29
N PRO A 162 -16.26 34.57 -11.01
CA PRO A 162 -16.12 33.57 -9.96
C PRO A 162 -15.04 32.55 -10.31
N SER A 163 -14.13 32.30 -9.37
CA SER A 163 -13.14 31.24 -9.50
C SER A 163 -13.82 29.87 -9.62
N PRO A 164 -13.27 28.91 -10.37
CA PRO A 164 -13.84 27.56 -10.47
C PRO A 164 -13.93 26.87 -9.10
N GLU A 165 -13.02 27.17 -8.17
CA GLU A 165 -13.05 26.64 -6.80
C GLU A 165 -14.25 27.16 -5.99
N LEU A 166 -14.65 28.41 -6.22
CA LEU A 166 -15.85 29.00 -5.61
C LEU A 166 -17.09 28.28 -6.12
N LEU A 167 -17.23 28.14 -7.43
CA LEU A 167 -18.37 27.48 -8.05
C LEU A 167 -18.50 26.02 -7.57
N ALA A 168 -17.39 25.29 -7.52
CA ALA A 168 -17.36 23.93 -7.01
C ALA A 168 -17.77 23.85 -5.52
N THR A 169 -17.33 24.81 -4.70
CA THR A 169 -17.69 24.88 -3.28
C THR A 169 -19.18 25.19 -3.10
N LEU A 170 -19.71 26.15 -3.86
CA LEU A 170 -21.12 26.50 -3.84
C LEU A 170 -22.00 25.35 -4.30
N ALA A 171 -21.60 24.65 -5.37
CA ALA A 171 -22.27 23.45 -5.85
C ALA A 171 -22.38 22.40 -4.75
N ALA A 172 -21.25 22.04 -4.13
CA ALA A 172 -21.23 21.04 -3.06
C ALA A 172 -22.07 21.47 -1.85
N SER A 173 -22.02 22.74 -1.45
CA SER A 173 -22.85 23.27 -0.37
C SER A 173 -24.34 23.28 -0.73
N ALA A 174 -24.72 23.66 -1.95
CA ALA A 174 -26.10 23.66 -2.42
C ALA A 174 -26.67 22.23 -2.47
N ASP A 175 -25.87 21.25 -2.91
CA ASP A 175 -26.25 19.83 -2.88
C ASP A 175 -26.51 19.35 -1.44
N LEU A 176 -25.69 19.79 -0.47
CA LEU A 176 -25.92 19.50 0.96
C LEU A 176 -27.20 20.16 1.48
N VAL A 177 -27.45 21.42 1.14
CA VAL A 177 -28.70 22.11 1.52
C VAL A 177 -29.91 21.39 0.96
N ALA A 178 -29.89 20.99 -0.31
CA ALA A 178 -31.01 20.29 -0.93
C ALA A 178 -31.29 18.94 -0.25
N ALA A 179 -30.24 18.18 0.06
CA ALA A 179 -30.36 16.90 0.77
C ALA A 179 -30.87 17.08 2.21
N ASP A 180 -30.31 18.03 2.96
CA ASP A 180 -30.71 18.31 4.33
C ASP A 180 -32.15 18.85 4.38
N ALA A 181 -32.59 19.64 3.39
CA ALA A 181 -33.95 20.13 3.27
C ALA A 181 -34.96 19.01 3.06
N LEU A 182 -34.69 18.11 2.11
CA LEU A 182 -35.54 16.95 1.86
C LEU A 182 -35.70 16.10 3.13
N GLU A 183 -34.59 15.82 3.82
CA GLU A 183 -34.62 15.02 5.03
C GLU A 183 -35.35 15.73 6.18
N THR A 184 -35.16 17.04 6.34
CA THR A 184 -35.85 17.86 7.34
C THR A 184 -37.36 17.81 7.15
N VAL A 185 -37.84 17.98 5.91
CA VAL A 185 -39.28 17.92 5.58
C VAL A 185 -39.83 16.52 5.79
N ARG A 186 -39.11 15.46 5.39
CA ARG A 186 -39.48 14.06 5.66
C ARG A 186 -39.62 13.76 7.14
N ARG A 187 -38.73 14.31 7.96
CA ARG A 187 -38.74 14.19 9.43
C ARG A 187 -39.70 15.14 10.12
N ARG A 188 -40.39 16.02 9.38
CA ARG A 188 -41.28 17.07 9.90
C ARG A 188 -40.56 17.97 10.93
N GLN A 189 -39.29 18.25 10.67
CA GLN A 189 -38.47 19.14 11.48
C GLN A 189 -38.55 20.58 10.96
N VAL A 190 -38.15 21.53 11.80
CA VAL A 190 -38.11 22.95 11.43
C VAL A 190 -36.86 23.22 10.60
N TRP A 191 -37.05 23.89 9.46
CA TRP A 191 -35.95 24.34 8.61
C TRP A 191 -35.17 25.49 9.26
N THR A 192 -33.85 25.50 9.09
CA THR A 192 -32.98 26.59 9.56
C THR A 192 -32.69 27.53 8.40
N ASP A 193 -32.82 28.83 8.63
CA ASP A 193 -32.51 29.83 7.61
C ASP A 193 -31.01 29.77 7.23
N ILE A 194 -30.74 29.74 5.93
CA ILE A 194 -29.38 29.70 5.34
C ILE A 194 -29.21 30.89 4.42
N ARG A 195 -28.01 31.44 4.35
CA ARG A 195 -27.64 32.53 3.44
C ARG A 195 -26.56 32.09 2.45
N LEU A 196 -26.42 32.85 1.37
CA LEU A 196 -25.42 32.60 0.34
C LEU A 196 -23.98 32.64 0.88
N ASP A 197 -23.70 33.52 1.84
CA ASP A 197 -22.40 33.59 2.52
C ASP A 197 -22.16 32.43 3.50
N ASP A 198 -23.18 31.68 3.89
CA ASP A 198 -23.01 30.42 4.62
C ASP A 198 -22.59 29.27 3.69
N LEU A 199 -22.99 29.31 2.41
CA LEU A 199 -22.68 28.27 1.43
C LEU A 199 -21.20 28.25 1.05
N ALA A 200 -20.55 29.42 1.03
CA ALA A 200 -19.12 29.52 0.78
C ALA A 200 -18.50 30.71 1.52
N ARG A 201 -17.50 30.43 2.36
CA ARG A 201 -16.75 31.45 3.12
C ARG A 201 -15.28 31.45 2.74
N PRO A 202 -14.62 32.61 2.64
CA PRO A 202 -13.17 32.66 2.49
C PRO A 202 -12.47 31.88 3.62
N CYS A 203 -11.50 31.05 3.24
CA CYS A 203 -10.68 30.30 4.17
C CYS A 203 -9.53 31.18 4.68
N PRO A 204 -9.46 31.50 5.99
CA PRO A 204 -8.41 32.37 6.51
C PRO A 204 -7.01 31.74 6.43
N ALA A 205 -6.91 30.42 6.31
CA ALA A 205 -5.65 29.70 6.31
C ALA A 205 -4.96 29.64 4.94
N CYS A 206 -5.74 29.52 3.86
CA CYS A 206 -5.19 29.30 2.51
C CYS A 206 -5.73 30.24 1.44
N GLY A 207 -6.70 31.12 1.76
CA GLY A 207 -7.35 31.98 0.78
C GLY A 207 -8.21 31.22 -0.24
N GLY A 208 -8.57 29.97 0.04
CA GLY A 208 -9.58 29.21 -0.72
C GLY A 208 -10.99 29.45 -0.17
N TRP A 209 -11.89 28.49 -0.39
CA TRP A 209 -13.27 28.54 0.09
C TRP A 209 -13.58 27.41 1.07
N ARG A 210 -14.37 27.71 2.10
CA ARG A 210 -14.94 26.77 3.06
C ARG A 210 -16.39 26.49 2.70
N ASP A 211 -16.79 25.22 2.73
CA ASP A 211 -18.16 24.77 2.48
C ASP A 211 -19.10 25.12 3.65
N LEU A 212 -20.39 24.77 3.50
CA LEU A 212 -21.42 24.94 4.54
C LEU A 212 -21.06 24.27 5.87
N ARG A 213 -20.25 23.21 5.84
CA ARG A 213 -19.79 22.45 7.01
C ARG A 213 -18.44 22.98 7.55
N ASP A 214 -18.04 24.16 7.10
CA ASP A 214 -16.79 24.84 7.46
C ASP A 214 -15.51 24.10 7.05
N ARG A 215 -15.59 23.20 6.06
CA ARG A 215 -14.44 22.46 5.54
C ARG A 215 -13.89 23.16 4.31
N CYS A 216 -12.57 23.32 4.25
CA CYS A 216 -11.90 23.85 3.05
C CYS A 216 -11.33 22.69 2.21
N PRO A 217 -11.84 22.44 0.98
CA PRO A 217 -11.30 21.40 0.09
C PRO A 217 -9.81 21.58 -0.22
N THR A 218 -9.35 22.82 -0.37
CA THR A 218 -7.93 23.13 -0.62
C THR A 218 -7.05 22.75 0.56
N CYS A 219 -7.44 23.10 1.79
CA CYS A 219 -6.71 22.68 2.99
C CYS A 219 -6.75 21.16 3.17
N ALA A 220 -7.89 20.52 2.90
CA ALA A 220 -8.04 19.08 3.00
C ALA A 220 -7.14 18.34 1.98
N ALA A 221 -7.13 18.80 0.72
CA ALA A 221 -6.28 18.25 -0.33
C ALA A 221 -4.80 18.41 0.01
N ARG A 222 -4.39 19.59 0.49
CA ARG A 222 -3.01 19.86 0.93
C ARG A 222 -2.60 18.97 2.10
N ALA A 223 -3.46 18.84 3.11
CA ALA A 223 -3.22 17.95 4.25
C ALA A 223 -3.10 16.48 3.81
N TRP A 224 -3.95 16.04 2.88
CA TRP A 224 -3.86 14.70 2.31
C TRP A 224 -2.55 14.48 1.54
N GLN A 225 -2.15 15.44 0.70
CA GLN A 225 -0.86 15.39 -0.02
C GLN A 225 0.33 15.28 0.96
N VAL A 226 0.34 16.08 2.03
CA VAL A 226 1.36 15.99 3.08
C VAL A 226 1.39 14.60 3.71
N GLN A 227 0.22 14.00 4.01
CA GLN A 227 0.16 12.65 4.54
C GLN A 227 0.70 11.61 3.55
N GLN A 228 0.40 11.73 2.25
CA GLN A 228 0.97 10.83 1.24
C GLN A 228 2.49 10.91 1.19
N LEU A 229 3.06 12.12 1.22
CA LEU A 229 4.52 12.31 1.28
C LEU A 229 5.14 11.69 2.54
N ILE A 230 4.49 11.83 3.70
CA ILE A 230 4.95 11.21 4.96
C ILE A 230 4.96 9.68 4.86
N LEU A 231 3.89 9.10 4.31
CA LEU A 231 3.77 7.65 4.15
C LEU A 231 4.85 7.11 3.20
N GLU A 232 5.05 7.75 2.05
CA GLU A 232 6.06 7.32 1.08
C GLU A 232 7.47 7.48 1.64
N ARG A 233 7.77 8.60 2.29
CA ARG A 233 9.06 8.80 2.98
C ARG A 233 9.31 7.71 4.03
N ASN A 234 8.32 7.35 4.82
CA ASN A 234 8.44 6.29 5.84
C ASN A 234 8.61 4.90 5.21
N ARG A 235 8.02 4.66 4.03
CA ARG A 235 8.28 3.45 3.25
C ARG A 235 9.73 3.42 2.77
N LEU A 236 10.23 4.49 2.14
CA LEU A 236 11.61 4.56 1.64
C LEU A 236 12.64 4.44 2.77
N ARG A 237 12.38 5.00 3.95
CA ARG A 237 13.24 4.80 5.13
C ARG A 237 13.33 3.34 5.56
N ARG A 238 12.21 2.62 5.55
CA ARG A 238 12.21 1.18 5.86
C ARG A 238 13.01 0.39 4.82
N GLU A 239 12.83 0.70 3.53
CA GLU A 239 13.59 0.08 2.45
C GLU A 239 15.10 0.37 2.60
N ARG A 240 15.46 1.62 2.91
CA ARG A 240 16.86 2.01 3.18
C ARG A 240 17.45 1.22 4.34
N ASP A 241 16.72 1.09 5.45
CA ASP A 241 17.18 0.35 6.63
C ASP A 241 17.28 -1.16 6.36
N GLU A 242 16.45 -1.71 5.47
CA GLU A 242 16.57 -3.09 4.97
C GLU A 242 17.83 -3.26 4.12
N VAL A 243 18.04 -2.40 3.11
CA VAL A 243 19.25 -2.41 2.27
C VAL A 243 20.51 -2.26 3.10
N PHE A 244 20.49 -1.38 4.11
CA PHE A 244 21.62 -1.19 5.02
C PHE A 244 21.91 -2.43 5.86
N ARG A 245 20.88 -3.07 6.42
CA ARG A 245 21.04 -4.34 7.16
C ARG A 245 21.55 -5.46 6.26
N ASP A 246 21.09 -5.53 5.01
CA ASP A 246 21.56 -6.51 4.03
C ASP A 246 23.03 -6.31 3.71
N TRP A 247 23.44 -5.05 3.51
CA TRP A 247 24.82 -4.68 3.29
C TRP A 247 25.72 -5.06 4.46
N GLN A 248 25.32 -4.73 5.70
CA GLN A 248 26.05 -5.11 6.91
C GLN A 248 26.16 -6.63 7.04
N ARG A 249 25.05 -7.36 6.83
CA ARG A 249 25.06 -8.83 6.87
C ARG A 249 26.02 -9.44 5.85
N ALA A 250 26.04 -8.93 4.62
CA ALA A 250 26.98 -9.41 3.61
C ALA A 250 28.44 -9.13 4.01
N ARG A 251 28.71 -7.91 4.50
CA ARG A 251 30.04 -7.46 4.93
C ARG A 251 30.59 -8.26 6.12
N ASP A 252 29.76 -8.51 7.13
CA ASP A 252 30.17 -9.15 8.38
C ASP A 252 30.38 -10.67 8.23
N ARG A 253 29.76 -11.29 7.21
CA ARG A 253 29.87 -12.73 6.97
C ARG A 253 31.16 -13.16 6.28
N LEU A 254 31.95 -12.23 5.74
CA LEU A 254 33.20 -12.54 5.02
C LEU A 254 34.11 -13.56 5.74
N PRO A 255 34.53 -13.35 7.01
CA PRO A 255 35.42 -14.29 7.70
C PRO A 255 34.78 -15.67 7.93
N ILE A 256 33.45 -15.73 8.06
CA ILE A 256 32.73 -16.99 8.23
C ILE A 256 32.74 -17.78 6.92
N ILE A 257 32.47 -17.10 5.80
CA ILE A 257 32.47 -17.71 4.46
C ILE A 257 33.87 -18.23 4.11
N GLN A 258 34.91 -17.43 4.37
CA GLN A 258 36.31 -17.84 4.13
C GLN A 258 36.67 -19.12 4.91
N ARG A 259 36.24 -19.22 6.17
CA ARG A 259 36.46 -20.42 6.99
C ARG A 259 35.71 -21.63 6.44
N GLN A 260 34.41 -21.46 6.14
CA GLN A 260 33.58 -22.54 5.60
C GLN A 260 34.10 -23.04 4.26
N LEU A 261 34.60 -22.15 3.40
CA LEU A 261 35.19 -22.50 2.12
C LEU A 261 36.45 -23.35 2.33
N ALA A 262 37.34 -22.94 3.23
CA ALA A 262 38.55 -23.69 3.56
C ALA A 262 38.24 -25.09 4.12
N GLU A 263 37.22 -25.21 4.98
CA GLU A 263 36.74 -26.49 5.51
C GLU A 263 36.20 -27.41 4.39
N VAL A 264 35.34 -26.87 3.52
CA VAL A 264 34.79 -27.62 2.37
C VAL A 264 35.89 -28.07 1.41
N GLU A 265 36.88 -27.22 1.13
CA GLU A 265 38.02 -27.55 0.28
C GLU A 265 38.94 -28.60 0.91
N ALA A 266 39.07 -28.63 2.24
CA ALA A 266 39.76 -29.70 2.95
C ALA A 266 39.00 -31.03 2.86
N ASP A 267 37.68 -31.01 3.07
CA ASP A 267 36.81 -32.19 2.96
C ASP A 267 36.81 -32.79 1.55
N ILE A 268 36.79 -31.95 0.51
CA ILE A 268 36.92 -32.38 -0.89
C ILE A 268 38.26 -33.08 -1.10
N ARG A 269 39.37 -32.45 -0.71
CA ARG A 269 40.72 -33.04 -0.84
C ARG A 269 40.82 -34.39 -0.13
N GLN A 270 40.26 -34.52 1.07
CA GLN A 270 40.26 -35.78 1.81
C GLN A 270 39.51 -36.90 1.07
N LEU A 271 38.39 -36.61 0.43
CA LEU A 271 37.65 -37.60 -0.36
C LEU A 271 38.39 -37.96 -1.66
N GLU A 272 39.04 -36.99 -2.29
CA GLU A 272 39.83 -37.21 -3.51
C GLU A 272 41.10 -38.03 -3.24
N GLU A 273 41.79 -37.78 -2.12
CA GLU A 273 42.93 -38.57 -1.64
C GLU A 273 42.54 -40.03 -1.34
N LYS A 274 41.30 -40.26 -0.88
CA LYS A 274 40.70 -41.60 -0.74
C LYS A 274 40.36 -42.26 -2.08
N GLY A 275 40.55 -41.56 -3.20
CA GLY A 275 40.28 -42.05 -4.56
C GLY A 275 38.83 -41.89 -5.01
N VAL A 276 38.00 -41.13 -4.29
CA VAL A 276 36.63 -40.83 -4.69
C VAL A 276 36.68 -39.77 -5.80
N ARG A 277 36.11 -40.10 -6.97
CA ARG A 277 36.00 -39.18 -8.11
C ARG A 277 34.54 -39.01 -8.49
N LEU A 278 34.19 -37.82 -9.00
CA LEU A 278 32.90 -37.62 -9.65
C LEU A 278 32.81 -38.56 -10.86
N SER A 279 31.65 -39.18 -11.06
CA SER A 279 31.41 -39.99 -12.26
C SER A 279 31.46 -39.05 -13.47
N SER A 280 32.25 -39.39 -14.48
CA SER A 280 32.31 -38.67 -15.76
C SER A 280 31.10 -38.96 -16.66
N ASP A 281 30.15 -39.76 -16.19
CA ASP A 281 28.92 -40.08 -16.91
C ASP A 281 27.81 -39.11 -16.48
N GLY A 282 27.67 -38.05 -17.27
CA GLY A 282 26.49 -37.21 -17.41
C GLY A 282 26.14 -37.12 -18.88
#